data_AF-A0A7S1F239-F1
#
_entry.id   AF-A0A7S1F239-F1
#
_cell.length_a   1.000
_cell.length_b   1.000
_cell.length_c   1.000
_cell.angle_alpha   90.00
_cell.angle_beta   90.00
_cell.angle_gamma   90.00
#
_symmetry.space_group_name_H-M   'P 1'
#
loop_
_entity.id
_entity.type
_entity.pdbx_description
1 polymer ?
#
loop_
_entity_poly.entity_id
_entity_poly.type
_entity_poly.pdbx_seq_one_letter_code
_entity_poly.pdbx_strand_id
1 'polypeptide(L)'
;LKARGSPRLLKSRVHAMSRSGDISEDEDHELEERQPWWKRRQMQGTVGLVCSLVVGLIMFYNFTVKPFSCTETEQQHACTHCRNGSTCVECQSGYVLEIQDDTTYCAFQCTDLQLEHNCLNCTNSSVCDRCADGYKLTETECEFICTPKQVHFQCTSCSNSMTCTSCATGYSLVHDGNGISCQRDCSSSLPHCTLCTTDTVCERCASDYSLTSLDGRRACQFSCAAEQRGARCTECANSTHCTGCDEGYLLDSVGNGMTCSLRLDGFTGHSLV
;
A
#
# COMPACT_ATOMS: atom_id res chain seq x y z
N LEU A 1 -27.41 -0.70 -29.87
CA LEU A 1 -26.14 -1.35 -30.27
C LEU A 1 -25.35 -1.66 -29.02
N LYS A 2 -25.26 -2.94 -28.67
CA LYS A 2 -24.82 -3.47 -27.38
C LYS A 2 -23.47 -4.15 -27.61
N ALA A 3 -22.39 -3.59 -27.10
CA ALA A 3 -21.07 -4.23 -27.14
C ALA A 3 -20.67 -4.63 -25.73
N ARG A 4 -20.88 -5.91 -25.41
CA ARG A 4 -20.28 -6.60 -24.27
C ARG A 4 -18.86 -7.01 -24.67
N GLY A 5 -17.87 -6.64 -23.86
CA GLY A 5 -16.49 -7.12 -23.98
C GLY A 5 -15.94 -7.48 -22.62
N SER A 6 -16.19 -8.72 -22.19
CA SER A 6 -15.41 -9.35 -21.11
C SER A 6 -14.05 -9.77 -21.63
N PRO A 7 -12.97 -9.58 -20.87
CA PRO A 7 -11.78 -10.42 -20.96
C PRO A 7 -11.80 -11.49 -19.87
N ARG A 8 -11.23 -12.63 -20.25
CA ARG A 8 -11.26 -13.93 -19.61
C ARG A 8 -10.30 -13.99 -18.42
N LEU A 9 -10.75 -14.69 -17.39
CA LEU A 9 -9.92 -15.29 -16.33
C LEU A 9 -8.85 -16.20 -16.95
N LEU A 10 -7.59 -15.79 -16.83
CA LEU A 10 -6.43 -16.66 -17.03
C LEU A 10 -6.05 -17.26 -15.66
N LYS A 11 -6.60 -18.43 -15.37
CA LYS A 11 -5.97 -19.41 -14.49
C LYS A 11 -4.92 -20.15 -15.32
N SER A 12 -3.64 -20.06 -14.97
CA SER A 12 -2.73 -21.18 -15.24
C SER A 12 -1.47 -21.17 -14.39
N ARG A 13 -1.40 -22.20 -13.56
CA ARG A 13 -0.22 -23.00 -13.19
C ARG A 13 1.02 -22.27 -12.64
N VAL A 14 1.06 -22.28 -11.30
CA VAL A 14 2.27 -22.42 -10.50
C VAL A 14 2.99 -23.71 -10.92
N HIS A 15 4.17 -23.59 -11.52
CA HIS A 15 5.12 -24.69 -11.62
C HIS A 15 6.03 -24.65 -10.39
N ALA A 16 5.75 -25.54 -9.43
CA ALA A 16 6.72 -25.91 -8.41
C ALA A 16 7.82 -26.76 -9.08
N MET A 17 8.99 -26.17 -9.28
CA MET A 17 10.21 -26.93 -9.56
C MET A 17 10.81 -27.35 -8.22
N SER A 18 10.42 -28.54 -7.76
CA SER A 18 11.18 -29.30 -6.78
C SER A 18 12.33 -29.97 -7.55
N ARG A 19 13.56 -29.57 -7.25
CA ARG A 19 14.76 -30.20 -7.80
C ARG A 19 15.57 -30.74 -6.64
N SER A 20 15.26 -31.99 -6.30
CA SER A 20 16.13 -32.91 -5.57
C SER A 20 17.40 -33.08 -6.40
N GLY A 21 18.53 -32.61 -5.87
CA GLY A 21 19.86 -32.84 -6.42
C GLY A 21 20.57 -33.81 -5.52
N ASP A 22 20.73 -35.03 -6.04
CA ASP A 22 21.41 -36.15 -5.41
C ASP A 22 22.85 -35.80 -5.00
N ILE A 23 23.22 -36.30 -3.82
CA ILE A 23 24.57 -36.34 -3.29
C ILE A 23 25.32 -37.41 -4.08
N SER A 24 26.22 -37.00 -4.97
CA SER A 24 27.22 -37.88 -5.58
C SER A 24 28.40 -38.00 -4.62
N GLU A 25 28.51 -39.16 -3.99
CA GLU A 25 29.71 -39.65 -3.33
C GLU A 25 30.74 -40.01 -4.41
N ASP A 26 31.71 -39.13 -4.66
CA ASP A 26 32.90 -39.47 -5.46
C ASP A 26 33.99 -39.97 -4.50
N GLU A 27 34.13 -41.30 -4.45
CA GLU A 27 35.28 -42.01 -3.93
C GLU A 27 36.48 -41.81 -4.87
N ASP A 28 37.34 -40.83 -4.57
CA ASP A 28 38.64 -40.74 -5.21
C ASP A 28 39.64 -41.70 -4.54
N HIS A 29 39.90 -42.78 -5.27
CA HIS A 29 40.94 -43.77 -5.06
C HIS A 29 42.33 -43.14 -4.82
N GLU A 30 42.86 -43.33 -3.62
CA GLU A 30 44.28 -43.15 -3.29
C GLU A 30 45.14 -44.12 -4.13
N LEU A 31 45.84 -43.58 -5.14
CA LEU A 31 46.95 -44.26 -5.79
C LEU A 31 48.20 -44.10 -4.91
N GLU A 32 48.46 -45.13 -4.10
CA GLU A 32 49.66 -45.30 -3.27
C GLU A 32 50.91 -45.47 -4.15
N GLU A 33 51.53 -44.36 -4.58
CA GLU A 33 52.87 -44.38 -5.15
C GLU A 33 53.91 -44.73 -4.08
N ARG A 34 54.31 -46.00 -4.04
CA ARG A 34 55.45 -46.50 -3.28
C ARG A 34 56.76 -45.86 -3.74
N GLN A 35 57.14 -44.76 -3.10
CA GLN A 35 58.48 -44.19 -3.21
C GLN A 35 59.52 -45.11 -2.53
N PRO A 36 60.66 -45.39 -3.18
CA PRO A 36 61.62 -46.37 -2.70
C PRO A 36 62.47 -45.86 -1.51
N TRP A 37 62.68 -46.75 -0.54
CA TRP A 37 63.17 -46.53 0.83
C TRP A 37 64.60 -46.00 0.99
N TRP A 38 65.42 -46.00 -0.07
CA TRP A 38 66.81 -45.55 -0.04
C TRP A 38 67.05 -44.03 -0.14
N LYS A 39 66.02 -43.20 -0.39
CA LYS A 39 66.21 -41.73 -0.50
C LYS A 39 66.16 -40.97 0.84
N ARG A 40 66.05 -41.66 1.98
CA ARG A 40 65.72 -41.07 3.30
C ARG A 40 66.93 -40.72 4.19
N ARG A 41 68.15 -40.59 3.66
CA ARG A 41 69.36 -40.36 4.50
C ARG A 41 70.25 -39.15 4.15
N GLN A 42 69.80 -38.19 3.34
CA GLN A 42 70.64 -37.01 3.02
C GLN A 42 70.01 -35.61 3.28
N MET A 43 68.87 -35.51 3.97
CA MET A 43 68.21 -34.22 4.25
C MET A 43 67.90 -34.05 5.75
N GLN A 44 68.87 -34.31 6.63
CA GLN A 44 68.69 -34.09 8.09
C GLN A 44 69.44 -32.86 8.64
N GLY A 45 70.12 -32.07 7.79
CA GLY A 45 70.92 -30.92 8.23
C GLY A 45 70.29 -29.53 8.01
N THR A 46 69.36 -29.38 7.06
CA THR A 46 68.91 -28.05 6.58
C THR A 46 67.41 -27.78 6.74
N VAL A 47 66.59 -28.80 7.00
CA VAL A 47 65.12 -28.64 7.10
C VAL A 47 64.68 -28.03 8.44
N GLY A 48 65.44 -28.25 9.52
CA GLY A 48 65.11 -27.69 10.84
C GLY A 48 65.22 -26.17 10.91
N LEU A 49 66.18 -25.58 10.19
CA LEU A 49 66.42 -24.13 10.21
C LEU A 49 65.37 -23.34 9.41
N VAL A 50 64.86 -23.92 8.32
CA VAL A 50 63.81 -23.29 7.49
C VAL A 50 62.45 -23.34 8.20
N CYS A 51 62.10 -24.43 8.89
CA CYS A 51 60.88 -24.50 9.68
C CYS A 51 60.88 -23.52 10.87
N SER A 52 62.00 -23.37 11.58
CA SER A 52 62.08 -22.42 12.70
C SER A 52 61.99 -20.96 12.25
N LEU A 53 62.52 -20.61 11.07
CA LEU A 53 62.40 -19.26 10.52
C LEU A 53 60.98 -18.95 10.04
N VAL A 54 60.26 -19.92 9.45
CA VAL A 54 58.86 -19.72 9.02
C VAL A 54 57.92 -19.56 10.22
N VAL A 55 58.07 -20.39 11.26
CA VAL A 55 57.27 -20.24 12.49
C VAL A 55 57.62 -18.94 13.21
N GLY A 56 58.91 -18.57 13.26
CA GLY A 56 59.36 -17.29 13.80
C GLY A 56 58.78 -16.10 13.04
N LEU A 57 58.78 -16.12 11.70
CA LEU A 57 58.21 -15.08 10.85
C LEU A 57 56.69 -14.98 11.02
N ILE A 58 55.95 -16.10 11.08
CA ILE A 58 54.49 -16.10 11.32
C ILE A 58 54.18 -15.50 12.70
N MET A 59 54.92 -15.89 13.74
CA MET A 59 54.76 -15.33 15.08
C MET A 59 55.12 -13.83 15.12
N PHE A 60 56.19 -13.41 14.45
CA PHE A 60 56.61 -12.00 14.38
C PHE A 60 55.61 -11.13 13.60
N TYR A 61 55.03 -11.67 12.52
CA TYR A 61 54.00 -10.98 11.74
C TYR A 61 52.73 -10.79 12.57
N ASN A 62 52.31 -11.81 13.34
CA ASN A 62 51.16 -11.69 14.23
C ASN A 62 51.41 -10.73 15.42
N PHE A 63 52.66 -10.51 15.84
CA PHE A 63 52.98 -9.67 16.99
C PHE A 63 53.26 -8.19 16.65
N THR A 64 53.55 -7.86 15.39
CA THR A 64 53.92 -6.48 14.98
C THR A 64 52.83 -5.73 14.22
N VAL A 65 51.83 -6.42 13.69
CA VAL A 65 50.67 -5.75 13.08
C VAL A 65 49.68 -5.44 14.20
N LYS A 66 49.69 -4.19 14.69
CA LYS A 66 48.61 -3.72 15.56
C LYS A 66 47.27 -3.97 14.83
N PRO A 67 46.28 -4.60 15.49
CA PRO A 67 44.97 -4.76 14.87
C PRO A 67 44.47 -3.38 14.46
N PHE A 68 44.03 -3.26 13.21
CA PHE A 68 43.50 -2.00 12.70
C PHE A 68 42.31 -1.62 13.59
N SER A 69 42.41 -0.50 14.30
CA SER A 69 41.31 -0.03 15.14
C SER A 69 40.26 0.60 14.25
N CYS A 70 39.02 0.15 14.38
CA CYS A 70 37.88 0.76 13.70
C CYS A 70 37.82 2.26 14.00
N THR A 71 37.48 3.05 12.98
CA THR A 71 37.23 4.49 13.16
C THR A 71 36.00 4.72 14.05
N GLU A 72 35.86 5.91 14.64
CA GLU A 72 34.68 6.26 15.45
C GLU A 72 33.37 6.08 14.66
N THR A 73 33.40 6.41 13.36
CA THR A 73 32.29 6.20 12.44
C THR A 73 31.92 4.73 12.29
N GLU A 74 32.89 3.82 12.15
CA GLU A 74 32.62 2.38 12.05
C GLU A 74 32.09 1.78 13.36
N GLN A 75 32.58 2.26 14.50
CA GLN A 75 32.07 1.86 15.81
C GLN A 75 30.62 2.32 16.01
N GLN A 76 30.25 3.50 15.50
CA GLN A 76 28.87 3.98 15.52
C GLN A 76 27.92 3.09 14.71
N HIS A 77 28.44 2.38 13.70
CA HIS A 77 27.70 1.38 12.92
C HIS A 77 27.85 -0.04 13.49
N ALA A 78 28.12 -0.18 14.79
CA ALA A 78 28.19 -1.47 15.47
C ALA A 78 29.26 -2.45 14.94
N CYS A 79 30.31 -1.93 14.29
CA CYS A 79 31.47 -2.74 13.93
C CYS A 79 32.43 -2.87 15.13
N THR A 80 32.77 -4.12 15.49
CA THR A 80 33.70 -4.40 16.60
C THR A 80 35.13 -4.62 16.13
N HIS A 81 35.30 -5.17 14.92
CA HIS A 81 36.61 -5.44 14.32
C HIS A 81 36.62 -5.02 12.85
N CYS A 82 37.67 -4.30 12.44
CA CYS A 82 37.81 -3.77 11.08
C CYS A 82 39.08 -4.31 10.42
N ARG A 83 39.00 -4.62 9.12
CA ARG A 83 40.16 -4.96 8.28
C ARG A 83 40.95 -3.71 7.88
N ASN A 84 40.23 -2.63 7.59
CA ASN A 84 40.74 -1.29 7.28
C ASN A 84 39.66 -0.26 7.67
N GLY A 85 39.89 1.04 7.44
CA GLY A 85 38.97 2.09 7.88
C GLY A 85 37.64 2.20 7.10
N SER A 86 37.31 1.21 6.27
CA SER A 86 36.05 1.14 5.54
C SER A 86 35.50 -0.29 5.42
N THR A 87 36.05 -1.27 6.12
CA THR A 87 35.75 -2.70 5.92
C THR A 87 35.64 -3.39 7.26
N CYS A 88 34.42 -3.66 7.70
CA CYS A 88 34.13 -4.40 8.92
C CYS A 88 34.36 -5.90 8.74
N VAL A 89 34.86 -6.60 9.76
CA VAL A 89 34.98 -8.07 9.75
C VAL A 89 34.12 -8.75 10.81
N GLU A 90 33.74 -8.03 11.86
CA GLU A 90 32.90 -8.57 12.93
C GLU A 90 31.96 -7.51 13.50
N CYS A 91 30.69 -7.87 13.59
CA CYS A 91 29.63 -7.00 14.08
C CYS A 91 29.28 -7.26 15.54
N GLN A 92 28.73 -6.26 16.21
CA GLN A 92 28.11 -6.42 17.52
C GLN A 92 26.93 -7.41 17.43
N SER A 93 26.62 -8.08 18.55
CA SER A 93 25.45 -8.95 18.65
C SER A 93 24.17 -8.24 18.19
N GLY A 94 23.38 -8.89 17.34
CA GLY A 94 22.17 -8.34 16.71
C GLY A 94 22.41 -7.69 15.34
N TYR A 95 23.66 -7.50 14.92
CA TYR A 95 24.02 -7.00 13.60
C TYR A 95 24.62 -8.11 12.75
N VAL A 96 24.47 -8.00 11.43
CA VAL A 96 25.06 -8.90 10.45
C VAL A 96 25.94 -8.15 9.48
N LEU A 97 26.94 -8.87 8.97
CA LEU A 97 27.86 -8.36 7.98
C LEU A 97 27.16 -8.32 6.61
N GLU A 98 27.03 -7.14 6.03
CA GLU A 98 26.55 -6.93 4.66
C GLU A 98 27.69 -6.43 3.76
N ILE A 99 27.56 -6.71 2.47
CA ILE A 99 28.55 -6.33 1.45
C ILE A 99 27.87 -5.35 0.49
N GLN A 100 28.45 -4.15 0.34
CA GLN A 100 28.05 -3.16 -0.64
C GLN A 100 29.29 -2.56 -1.30
N ASP A 101 29.34 -2.58 -2.63
CA ASP A 101 30.44 -2.01 -3.43
C ASP A 101 31.84 -2.46 -2.96
N ASP A 102 32.01 -3.78 -2.74
CA ASP A 102 33.24 -4.42 -2.23
C ASP A 102 33.68 -4.01 -0.81
N THR A 103 32.84 -3.25 -0.09
CA THR A 103 33.03 -2.93 1.33
C THR A 103 32.06 -3.72 2.21
N THR A 104 32.51 -4.09 3.40
CA THR A 104 31.67 -4.77 4.40
C THR A 104 31.30 -3.82 5.52
N TYR A 105 30.03 -3.81 5.92
CA TYR A 105 29.53 -3.02 7.04
C TYR A 105 28.55 -3.86 7.87
N CYS A 106 28.20 -3.36 9.05
CA CYS A 106 27.25 -4.03 9.94
C CYS A 106 25.88 -3.39 9.78
N ALA A 107 24.90 -4.21 9.44
CA ALA A 107 23.50 -3.83 9.35
C ALA A 107 22.69 -4.54 10.44
N PHE A 108 21.73 -3.83 11.04
CA PHE A 108 20.80 -4.48 11.96
C PHE A 108 19.74 -5.22 11.13
N GLN A 109 19.54 -6.51 11.40
CA GLN A 109 18.44 -7.23 10.75
C GLN A 109 17.11 -6.82 11.36
N CYS A 110 16.20 -6.35 10.52
CA CYS A 110 14.84 -6.06 10.95
C CYS A 110 14.17 -7.26 11.63
N THR A 111 13.42 -7.00 12.68
CA THR A 111 12.57 -8.00 13.32
C THR A 111 11.38 -8.36 12.41
N ASP A 112 10.78 -9.53 12.62
CA ASP A 112 9.58 -9.96 11.87
C ASP A 112 8.46 -8.90 11.93
N LEU A 113 8.26 -8.28 13.09
CA LEU A 113 7.28 -7.20 13.26
C LEU A 113 7.62 -5.98 12.39
N GLN A 114 8.89 -5.56 12.34
CA GLN A 114 9.28 -4.43 11.49
C GLN A 114 9.08 -4.74 10.00
N LEU A 115 9.36 -5.97 9.58
CA LEU A 115 9.11 -6.44 8.21
C LEU A 115 7.61 -6.46 7.87
N GLU A 116 6.75 -6.92 8.79
CA GLU A 116 5.28 -6.87 8.64
C GLU A 116 4.77 -5.44 8.47
N HIS A 117 5.45 -4.48 9.11
CA HIS A 117 5.19 -3.04 8.97
C HIS A 117 5.89 -2.40 7.78
N ASN A 118 6.39 -3.17 6.80
CA ASN A 118 7.00 -2.68 5.55
C ASN A 118 8.32 -1.91 5.75
N CYS A 119 9.05 -2.21 6.81
CA CYS A 119 10.42 -1.76 6.98
C CYS A 119 11.38 -2.63 6.17
N LEU A 120 12.25 -2.02 5.37
CA LEU A 120 13.28 -2.70 4.59
C LEU A 120 14.63 -2.73 5.30
N ASN A 121 15.00 -1.62 5.95
CA ASN A 121 16.26 -1.48 6.69
C ASN A 121 15.95 -0.97 8.10
N CYS A 122 16.64 -1.49 9.11
CA CYS A 122 16.43 -1.11 10.50
C CYS A 122 17.72 -0.59 11.12
N THR A 123 17.61 0.36 12.05
CA THR A 123 18.77 0.83 12.84
C THR A 123 18.91 0.05 14.14
N ASN A 124 17.79 -0.44 14.69
CA ASN A 124 17.69 -1.28 15.86
C ASN A 124 16.33 -2.01 15.89
N SER A 125 16.02 -2.69 16.99
CA SER A 125 14.80 -3.50 17.19
C SER A 125 13.48 -2.72 17.18
N SER A 126 13.51 -1.38 17.14
CA SER A 126 12.32 -0.53 17.27
C SER A 126 12.28 0.63 16.28
N VAL A 127 13.36 0.85 15.51
CA VAL A 127 13.46 1.99 14.60
C VAL A 127 13.78 1.51 13.19
N CYS A 128 12.88 1.84 12.28
CA CYS A 128 13.07 1.67 10.86
C CYS A 128 13.94 2.79 10.28
N ASP A 129 14.83 2.44 9.37
CA ASP A 129 15.67 3.37 8.59
C ASP A 129 15.06 3.65 7.21
N ARG A 130 14.53 2.61 6.56
CA ARG A 130 13.98 2.71 5.21
C ARG A 130 12.73 1.87 5.05
N CYS A 131 11.71 2.47 4.44
CA CYS A 131 10.43 1.83 4.15
C CYS A 131 10.36 1.28 2.72
N ALA A 132 9.44 0.33 2.51
CA ALA A 132 9.08 -0.15 1.19
C ALA A 132 8.37 0.94 0.36
N ASP A 133 8.35 0.74 -0.97
CA ASP A 133 7.65 1.66 -1.87
C ASP A 133 6.17 1.78 -1.51
N GLY A 134 5.65 3.01 -1.52
CA GLY A 134 4.29 3.30 -1.07
C GLY A 134 4.15 3.53 0.43
N TYR A 135 5.25 3.46 1.19
CA TYR A 135 5.32 3.79 2.60
C TYR A 135 6.32 4.93 2.84
N LYS A 136 6.08 5.71 3.89
CA LYS A 136 6.97 6.78 4.35
C LYS A 136 7.44 6.47 5.77
N LEU A 137 8.65 6.89 6.10
CA LEU A 137 9.15 6.81 7.47
C LEU A 137 8.53 7.93 8.31
N THR A 138 7.86 7.57 9.40
CA THR A 138 7.27 8.48 10.38
C THR A 138 7.90 8.20 11.74
N GLU A 139 8.87 9.04 12.12
CA GLU A 139 9.73 8.92 13.32
C GLU A 139 10.51 7.61 13.43
N THR A 140 9.83 6.49 13.68
CA THR A 140 10.43 5.17 13.89
C THR A 140 9.78 4.06 13.06
N GLU A 141 8.62 4.32 12.44
CA GLU A 141 7.81 3.30 11.78
C GLU A 141 7.47 3.70 10.34
N CYS A 142 7.12 2.69 9.53
CA CYS A 142 6.68 2.91 8.16
C CYS A 142 5.17 3.03 8.09
N GLU A 143 4.69 4.20 7.67
CA GLU A 143 3.29 4.46 7.46
C GLU A 143 2.94 4.42 5.97
N PHE A 144 1.78 3.84 5.64
CA PHE A 144 1.30 3.81 4.27
C PHE A 144 1.01 5.23 3.75
N ILE A 145 1.51 5.56 2.56
CA ILE A 145 1.26 6.82 1.90
C ILE A 145 -0.13 6.75 1.25
N CYS A 146 -1.04 7.62 1.71
CA CYS A 146 -2.36 7.72 1.13
C CYS A 146 -2.33 7.92 -0.40
N THR A 147 -3.17 7.17 -1.11
CA THR A 147 -3.32 7.31 -2.56
C THR A 147 -3.94 8.66 -2.92
N PRO A 148 -3.74 9.17 -4.16
CA PRO A 148 -4.37 10.43 -4.60
C PRO A 148 -5.89 10.45 -4.43
N LYS A 149 -6.55 9.29 -4.61
CA LYS A 149 -8.00 9.15 -4.38
C LYS A 149 -8.37 9.33 -2.90
N GLN A 150 -7.61 8.74 -1.97
CA GLN A 150 -7.87 8.89 -0.53
C GLN A 150 -7.65 10.34 -0.09
N VAL A 151 -6.57 10.98 -0.57
CA VAL A 151 -6.30 12.40 -0.29
C VAL A 151 -7.41 13.29 -0.85
N HIS A 152 -7.93 13.00 -2.04
CA HIS A 152 -9.07 13.72 -2.62
C HIS A 152 -10.32 13.68 -1.73
N PHE A 153 -10.55 12.56 -1.02
CA PHE A 153 -11.62 12.44 -0.03
C PHE A 153 -11.22 12.97 1.35
N GLN A 154 -10.14 13.74 1.46
CA GLN A 154 -9.67 14.35 2.71
C GLN A 154 -9.21 13.36 3.79
N CYS A 155 -8.69 12.21 3.36
CA CYS A 155 -7.98 11.28 4.24
C CYS A 155 -6.59 11.81 4.59
N THR A 156 -6.26 11.85 5.88
CA THR A 156 -4.98 12.35 6.41
C THR A 156 -3.99 11.24 6.78
N SER A 157 -4.50 10.04 7.10
CA SER A 157 -3.69 8.85 7.38
C SER A 157 -4.38 7.61 6.81
N CYS A 158 -3.60 6.67 6.29
CA CYS A 158 -4.10 5.47 5.62
C CYS A 158 -3.39 4.24 6.16
N SER A 159 -4.09 3.10 6.22
CA SER A 159 -3.46 1.81 6.55
C SER A 159 -3.15 0.97 5.32
N ASN A 160 -3.86 1.22 4.21
CA ASN A 160 -3.62 0.60 2.91
C ASN A 160 -4.30 1.43 1.81
N SER A 161 -4.28 0.92 0.57
CA SER A 161 -4.83 1.58 -0.62
C SER A 161 -6.35 1.79 -0.61
N MET A 162 -7.08 1.18 0.32
CA MET A 162 -8.55 1.25 0.41
C MET A 162 -9.06 1.79 1.76
N THR A 163 -8.20 1.88 2.77
CA THR A 163 -8.60 2.12 4.16
C THR A 163 -7.95 3.37 4.71
N CYS A 164 -8.78 4.36 4.99
CA CYS A 164 -8.43 5.55 5.73
C CYS A 164 -8.52 5.30 7.24
N THR A 165 -7.57 5.83 8.01
CA THR A 165 -7.53 5.74 9.48
C THR A 165 -7.80 7.08 10.17
N SER A 166 -7.62 8.20 9.47
CA SER A 166 -7.94 9.54 10.00
C SER A 166 -8.39 10.49 8.89
N CYS A 167 -9.29 11.40 9.24
CA CYS A 167 -9.84 12.39 8.31
C CYS A 167 -9.46 13.81 8.70
N ALA A 168 -9.40 14.71 7.71
CA ALA A 168 -9.31 16.13 7.97
C ALA A 168 -10.53 16.64 8.77
N THR A 169 -10.35 17.75 9.48
CA THR A 169 -11.42 18.41 10.24
C THR A 169 -12.68 18.64 9.39
N GLY A 170 -13.84 18.26 9.93
CA GLY A 170 -15.13 18.35 9.24
C GLY A 170 -15.50 17.13 8.39
N TYR A 171 -14.64 16.09 8.37
CA TYR A 171 -14.90 14.80 7.74
C TYR A 171 -14.91 13.69 8.80
N SER A 172 -15.69 12.65 8.54
CA SER A 172 -15.84 11.47 9.38
C SER A 172 -15.51 10.21 8.60
N LEU A 173 -15.00 9.19 9.30
CA LEU A 173 -14.74 7.88 8.70
C LEU A 173 -16.08 7.19 8.40
N VAL A 174 -16.26 6.75 7.15
CA VAL A 174 -17.45 6.05 6.67
C VAL A 174 -17.03 4.78 5.96
N HIS A 175 -17.72 3.68 6.27
CA HIS A 175 -17.54 2.39 5.61
C HIS A 175 -18.47 2.29 4.40
N ASP A 176 -17.91 2.15 3.20
CA ASP A 176 -18.67 2.15 1.94
C ASP A 176 -18.79 0.76 1.29
N GLY A 177 -18.34 -0.29 1.98
CA GLY A 177 -18.34 -1.68 1.51
C GLY A 177 -17.09 -2.05 0.69
N ASN A 178 -16.36 -1.06 0.16
CA ASN A 178 -15.08 -1.26 -0.52
C ASN A 178 -13.88 -0.81 0.33
N GLY A 179 -14.14 -0.14 1.45
CA GLY A 179 -13.15 0.24 2.44
C GLY A 179 -13.70 1.25 3.43
N ILE A 180 -12.77 1.95 4.10
CA ILE A 180 -13.07 3.07 4.98
C ILE A 180 -12.57 4.33 4.29
N SER A 181 -13.47 5.29 4.08
CA SER A 181 -13.18 6.56 3.42
C SER A 181 -13.58 7.73 4.31
N CYS A 182 -13.08 8.91 4.01
CA CYS A 182 -13.47 10.13 4.70
C CYS A 182 -14.61 10.80 3.95
N GLN A 183 -15.63 11.18 4.70
CA GLN A 183 -16.82 11.80 4.15
C GLN A 183 -17.26 12.97 5.02
N ARG A 184 -17.62 14.08 4.39
CA ARG A 184 -18.22 15.22 5.07
C ARG A 184 -19.69 14.95 5.40
N ASP A 185 -20.12 15.37 6.58
CA ASP A 185 -21.55 15.48 6.88
C ASP A 185 -22.10 16.78 6.30
N CYS A 186 -22.97 16.67 5.29
CA CYS A 186 -23.69 17.80 4.70
C CYS A 186 -25.20 17.72 4.93
N SER A 187 -25.67 16.84 5.81
CA SER A 187 -27.09 16.64 6.04
C SER A 187 -27.82 17.91 6.49
N SER A 188 -27.08 18.82 7.16
CA SER A 188 -27.58 20.13 7.59
C SER A 188 -27.70 21.19 6.48
N SER A 189 -26.80 21.19 5.48
CA SER A 189 -26.80 22.19 4.39
C SER A 189 -27.44 21.68 3.10
N LEU A 190 -27.39 20.37 2.88
CA LEU A 190 -27.91 19.66 1.70
C LEU A 190 -28.79 18.50 2.18
N PRO A 191 -30.09 18.75 2.43
CA PRO A 191 -31.00 17.70 2.85
C PRO A 191 -31.03 16.56 1.81
N HIS A 192 -31.08 15.33 2.31
CA HIS A 192 -31.08 14.10 1.50
C HIS A 192 -29.80 13.86 0.68
N CYS A 193 -28.74 14.63 0.93
CA CYS A 193 -27.42 14.36 0.37
C CYS A 193 -26.68 13.32 1.21
N THR A 194 -26.35 12.18 0.59
CA THR A 194 -25.59 11.08 1.20
C THR A 194 -24.11 11.16 0.92
N LEU A 195 -23.64 12.05 0.05
CA LEU A 195 -22.21 12.32 -0.20
C LEU A 195 -22.08 13.70 -0.83
N CYS A 196 -21.21 14.55 -0.29
CA CYS A 196 -21.00 15.92 -0.74
C CYS A 196 -19.50 16.25 -0.82
N THR A 197 -19.15 17.16 -1.73
CA THR A 197 -17.79 17.72 -1.84
C THR A 197 -17.68 19.08 -1.15
N THR A 198 -18.75 19.87 -1.20
CA THR A 198 -18.87 21.15 -0.50
C THR A 198 -20.21 21.22 0.24
N ASP A 199 -20.40 22.29 1.00
CA ASP A 199 -21.68 22.65 1.62
C ASP A 199 -22.82 22.91 0.61
N THR A 200 -22.49 23.03 -0.68
CA THR A 200 -23.38 23.43 -1.78
C THR A 200 -23.42 22.43 -2.94
N VAL A 201 -22.55 21.41 -2.92
CA VAL A 201 -22.40 20.42 -3.99
C VAL A 201 -22.53 19.01 -3.42
N CYS A 202 -23.65 18.38 -3.75
CA CYS A 202 -23.92 16.98 -3.52
C CYS A 202 -23.43 16.13 -4.71
N GLU A 203 -22.84 14.98 -4.40
CA GLU A 203 -22.42 13.97 -5.37
C GLU A 203 -23.31 12.73 -5.37
N ARG A 204 -23.98 12.43 -4.25
CA ARG A 204 -24.88 11.29 -4.15
C ARG A 204 -26.07 11.60 -3.28
N CYS A 205 -27.25 11.36 -3.80
CA CYS A 205 -28.48 11.52 -3.06
C CYS A 205 -28.93 10.23 -2.41
N ALA A 206 -29.75 10.36 -1.37
CA ALA A 206 -30.47 9.24 -0.77
C ALA A 206 -31.35 8.54 -1.81
N SER A 207 -31.73 7.30 -1.51
CA SER A 207 -32.72 6.57 -2.29
C SER A 207 -33.97 7.43 -2.51
N ASP A 208 -34.52 7.41 -3.73
CA ASP A 208 -35.65 8.23 -4.19
C ASP A 208 -35.35 9.71 -4.48
N TYR A 209 -34.09 10.13 -4.36
CA TYR A 209 -33.65 11.47 -4.74
C TYR A 209 -32.65 11.40 -5.90
N SER A 210 -32.73 12.39 -6.79
CA SER A 210 -31.82 12.58 -7.92
C SER A 210 -31.05 13.88 -7.78
N LEU A 211 -29.81 13.88 -8.27
CA LEU A 211 -29.01 15.10 -8.37
C LEU A 211 -29.67 16.07 -9.34
N THR A 212 -29.98 17.26 -8.85
CA THR A 212 -30.44 18.39 -9.65
C THR A 212 -29.46 19.56 -9.49
N SER A 213 -29.42 20.44 -10.49
CA SER A 213 -28.62 21.67 -10.43
C SER A 213 -29.56 22.86 -10.40
N LEU A 214 -29.67 23.52 -9.25
CA LEU A 214 -30.45 24.76 -9.09
C LEU A 214 -29.50 25.89 -8.68
N ASP A 215 -29.48 26.97 -9.44
CA ASP A 215 -28.76 28.22 -9.11
C ASP A 215 -27.29 28.04 -8.71
N GLY A 216 -26.58 27.14 -9.42
CA GLY A 216 -25.17 26.84 -9.14
C GLY A 216 -24.93 25.93 -7.92
N ARG A 217 -25.98 25.49 -7.23
CA ARG A 217 -25.93 24.40 -6.24
C ARG A 217 -26.29 23.08 -6.90
N ARG A 218 -25.56 22.03 -6.52
CA ARG A 218 -25.89 20.66 -6.92
C ARG A 218 -26.54 19.98 -5.71
N ALA A 219 -27.85 19.84 -5.73
CA ALA A 219 -28.63 19.38 -4.58
C ALA A 219 -29.46 18.14 -4.92
N CYS A 220 -30.05 17.54 -3.89
CA CYS A 220 -30.92 16.38 -4.04
C CYS A 220 -32.37 16.79 -4.11
N GLN A 221 -33.02 16.47 -5.23
CA GLN A 221 -34.46 16.66 -5.42
C GLN A 221 -35.14 15.31 -5.52
N PHE A 222 -36.35 15.21 -4.95
CA PHE A 222 -37.11 13.98 -4.97
C PHE A 222 -37.43 13.57 -6.43
N SER A 223 -37.13 12.32 -6.77
CA SER A 223 -37.43 11.77 -8.08
C SER A 223 -38.90 11.35 -8.14
N CYS A 224 -39.67 11.93 -9.05
CA CYS A 224 -41.08 11.54 -9.25
C CYS A 224 -41.23 10.02 -9.45
N ALA A 225 -42.22 9.43 -8.76
CA ALA A 225 -42.58 8.03 -8.94
C ALA A 225 -43.09 7.77 -10.37
N ALA A 226 -43.11 6.50 -10.79
CA ALA A 226 -43.56 6.13 -12.14
C ALA A 226 -45.01 6.57 -12.40
N GLU A 227 -45.88 6.49 -11.39
CA GLU A 227 -47.28 6.92 -11.46
C GLU A 227 -47.39 8.43 -11.68
N GLN A 228 -46.61 9.24 -10.95
CA GLN A 228 -46.56 10.69 -11.11
C GLN A 228 -46.02 11.10 -12.49
N ARG A 229 -45.01 10.39 -13.01
CA ARG A 229 -44.53 10.59 -14.38
C ARG A 229 -45.59 10.22 -15.42
N GLY A 230 -46.37 9.17 -15.17
CA GLY A 230 -47.53 8.80 -15.98
C GLY A 230 -48.58 9.92 -16.02
N ALA A 231 -48.73 10.64 -14.91
CA ALA A 231 -49.55 11.83 -14.81
C ALA A 231 -48.86 13.10 -15.33
N ARG A 232 -47.68 13.03 -15.95
CA ARG A 232 -46.96 14.18 -16.55
C ARG A 232 -46.36 15.16 -15.55
N CYS A 233 -45.99 14.67 -14.36
CA CYS A 233 -45.16 15.42 -13.43
C CYS A 233 -43.70 15.45 -13.86
N THR A 234 -43.12 16.65 -13.91
CA THR A 234 -41.70 16.91 -14.18
C THR A 234 -40.91 17.14 -12.90
N GLU A 235 -41.56 17.67 -11.86
CA GLU A 235 -40.96 17.92 -10.56
C GLU A 235 -41.88 17.42 -9.45
N CYS A 236 -41.30 16.80 -8.41
CA CYS A 236 -42.05 16.27 -7.28
C CYS A 236 -41.41 16.71 -5.97
N ALA A 237 -42.25 17.03 -4.99
CA ALA A 237 -41.83 17.27 -3.61
C ALA A 237 -41.72 15.95 -2.82
N ASN A 238 -42.58 14.99 -3.12
CA ASN A 238 -42.62 13.66 -2.52
C ASN A 238 -43.42 12.68 -3.41
N SER A 239 -43.68 11.47 -2.93
CA SER A 239 -44.35 10.39 -3.68
C SER A 239 -45.80 10.67 -4.08
N THR A 240 -46.46 11.69 -3.50
CA THR A 240 -47.86 12.04 -3.80
C THR A 240 -48.05 13.49 -4.24
N HIS A 241 -46.99 14.29 -4.21
CA HIS A 241 -47.07 15.73 -4.42
C HIS A 241 -46.15 16.19 -5.55
N CYS A 242 -46.79 16.54 -6.66
CA CYS A 242 -46.17 17.17 -7.80
C CYS A 242 -45.95 18.67 -7.54
N THR A 243 -44.87 19.25 -8.07
CA THR A 243 -44.57 20.69 -8.01
C THR A 243 -44.41 21.31 -9.39
N GLY A 244 -44.24 20.50 -10.43
CA GLY A 244 -44.08 20.95 -11.81
C GLY A 244 -44.66 19.93 -12.77
N CYS A 245 -45.27 20.43 -13.85
CA CYS A 245 -45.90 19.63 -14.89
C CYS A 245 -45.20 19.79 -16.24
N ASP A 246 -45.36 18.80 -17.13
CA ASP A 246 -45.04 18.96 -18.56
C ASP A 246 -45.85 20.13 -19.15
N GLU A 247 -45.32 20.72 -20.22
CA GLU A 247 -46.00 21.76 -20.97
C GLU A 247 -47.40 21.30 -21.42
N GLY A 248 -48.42 22.14 -21.17
CA GLY A 248 -49.83 21.83 -21.46
C GLY A 248 -50.62 21.17 -20.33
N TYR A 249 -49.97 20.86 -19.21
CA TYR A 249 -50.60 20.34 -17.99
C TYR A 249 -50.56 21.36 -16.87
N LEU A 250 -51.57 21.36 -16.01
CA LEU A 250 -51.67 22.22 -14.83
C LEU A 250 -51.63 21.36 -13.57
N LEU A 251 -51.03 21.91 -12.50
CA LEU A 251 -51.13 21.30 -11.18
C LEU A 251 -52.59 21.35 -10.71
N ASP A 252 -53.10 20.18 -10.32
CA ASP A 252 -54.45 19.96 -9.83
C ASP A 252 -54.40 19.15 -8.51
N SER A 253 -55.30 19.48 -7.60
CA SER A 253 -55.43 18.80 -6.32
C SER A 253 -56.41 17.63 -6.44
N VAL A 254 -55.90 16.40 -6.51
CA VAL A 254 -56.72 15.19 -6.56
C VAL A 254 -56.53 14.41 -5.27
N GLY A 255 -57.51 14.52 -4.36
CA GLY A 255 -57.46 13.88 -3.03
C GLY A 255 -56.43 14.53 -2.11
N ASN A 256 -55.56 13.70 -1.50
CA ASN A 256 -54.48 14.15 -0.59
C ASN A 256 -53.16 14.50 -1.32
N GLY A 257 -53.18 14.64 -2.66
CA GLY A 257 -51.99 14.87 -3.48
C GLY A 257 -52.17 15.96 -4.53
N MET A 258 -51.06 16.43 -5.08
CA MET A 258 -51.05 17.28 -6.28
C MET A 258 -50.55 16.46 -7.48
N THR A 259 -51.31 16.50 -8.57
CA THR A 259 -51.05 15.78 -9.82
C THR A 259 -51.15 16.74 -11.00
N CYS A 260 -50.70 16.33 -12.18
CA CYS A 260 -50.80 17.14 -13.39
C CYS A 260 -51.98 16.66 -14.24
N SER A 261 -52.88 17.59 -14.56
CA SER A 261 -54.08 17.36 -15.36
C SER A 261 -54.01 18.17 -16.65
N LEU A 262 -54.51 17.61 -17.75
CA LEU A 262 -54.54 18.32 -19.04
C LEU A 262 -55.45 19.54 -18.94
N ARG A 263 -54.98 20.69 -19.42
CA ARG A 263 -55.80 21.92 -19.47
C ARG A 263 -56.91 21.77 -20.51
N LEU A 264 -58.13 21.47 -20.07
CA LEU A 264 -59.34 21.48 -20.90
C LEU A 264 -59.97 22.89 -20.94
N ASP A 265 -59.19 23.90 -21.31
CA ASP A 265 -59.76 25.20 -21.64
C ASP A 265 -60.38 25.11 -23.03
N GLY A 266 -61.66 24.71 -23.12
CA GLY A 266 -62.34 24.74 -24.41
C GLY A 266 -63.64 23.95 -24.59
N PHE A 267 -64.21 23.31 -23.56
CA PHE A 267 -65.58 22.77 -23.66
C PHE A 267 -66.52 23.43 -22.64
N THR A 268 -66.65 24.76 -22.73
CA THR A 268 -67.90 25.40 -22.32
C THR A 268 -68.97 24.97 -23.33
N GLY A 269 -69.99 24.28 -22.83
CA GLY A 269 -70.90 23.47 -23.61
C GLY A 269 -71.55 24.16 -24.82
N HIS A 270 -71.48 23.51 -25.97
CA HIS A 270 -72.61 23.50 -26.88
C HIS A 270 -73.50 22.32 -26.54
N SER A 271 -74.58 22.62 -25.83
CA SER A 271 -75.76 21.77 -25.75
C SER A 271 -76.26 21.53 -27.18
N LEU A 272 -76.05 20.33 -27.71
CA LEU A 272 -76.76 19.86 -28.90
C LEU A 272 -78.19 19.54 -28.45
N VAL A 273 -79.10 20.47 -28.72
CA VAL A 273 -80.53 20.19 -28.91
C VAL A 273 -80.72 19.65 -30.31
#